data_AF-A0A533SH77-F1
#
_entry.id   AF-A0A533SH77-F1
#
_cell.length_a   1.000
_cell.length_b   1.000
_cell.length_c   1.000
_cell.angle_alpha   90.00
_cell.angle_beta   90.00
_cell.angle_gamma   90.00
#
_symmetry.space_group_name_H-M   'P 1'
#
loop_
_entity.id
_entity.type
_entity.pdbx_description
1 polymer ?
#
loop_
_entity_poly.entity_id
_entity_poly.type
_entity_poly.pdbx_seq_one_letter_code
_entity_poly.pdbx_strand_id
1 'polypeptide(L)'
;MTSQTSAPEGLATGIKGLGWQGPHSALAFEESDFVSQLLAVANPLWAVSVAGRTALTGAGSLMTGEGDAALLAMAPAVPLESLGDPAFCATYGTR
;
A
#
# COMPACT_ATOMS: atom_id res chain seq x y z
N MET A 1 28.50 34.18 -0.33
CA MET A 1 27.21 33.80 -0.93
C MET A 1 27.32 32.34 -1.35
N THR A 2 27.00 31.42 -0.44
CA THR A 2 26.90 29.98 -0.73
C THR A 2 25.42 29.65 -0.70
N SER A 3 24.83 29.57 -1.89
CA SER A 3 23.44 29.13 -2.07
C SER A 3 23.37 27.66 -1.68
N GLN A 4 22.80 27.38 -0.50
CA GLN A 4 22.39 26.04 -0.13
C GLN A 4 21.13 25.73 -0.93
N THR A 5 21.25 24.83 -1.91
CA THR A 5 20.09 24.18 -2.53
C THR A 5 19.55 23.19 -1.51
N SER A 6 18.57 23.62 -0.74
CA SER A 6 17.75 22.74 0.09
C SER A 6 17.08 21.74 -0.85
N ALA A 7 17.46 20.46 -0.75
CA ALA A 7 16.61 19.38 -1.23
C ALA A 7 15.24 19.50 -0.54
N PRO A 8 14.13 19.10 -1.17
CA PRO A 8 12.85 19.05 -0.48
C PRO A 8 12.94 17.96 0.62
N GLU A 9 13.31 18.37 1.83
CA GLU A 9 13.12 17.61 3.07
C GLU A 9 11.61 17.45 3.29
N GLY A 10 11.06 16.31 2.88
CA GLY A 10 9.66 16.05 3.13
C GLY A 10 9.13 14.84 2.39
N LEU A 11 9.82 13.69 2.43
CA LEU A 11 9.31 12.47 1.82
C LEU A 11 9.46 11.33 2.82
N ALA A 12 8.32 10.98 3.42
CA ALA A 12 8.09 10.07 4.53
C ALA A 12 9.17 8.99 4.73
N THR A 13 9.85 9.05 5.88
CA THR A 13 10.60 7.91 6.42
C THR A 13 9.60 6.78 6.64
N GLY A 14 9.72 5.70 5.86
CA GLY A 14 8.83 4.55 5.96
C GLY A 14 8.82 3.91 7.35
N ILE A 15 7.93 2.95 7.55
CA ILE A 15 7.80 2.21 8.80
C ILE A 15 9.14 1.52 9.09
N LYS A 16 9.79 1.91 10.19
CA LYS A 16 11.15 1.44 10.51
C LYS A 16 11.20 -0.08 10.63
N GLY A 17 12.21 -0.68 10.01
CA GLY A 17 12.42 -2.13 10.03
C GLY A 17 11.49 -2.91 9.10
N LEU A 18 10.68 -2.23 8.29
CA LEU A 18 9.84 -2.85 7.27
C LEU A 18 10.12 -2.26 5.89
N GLY A 19 10.34 -3.14 4.93
CA GLY A 19 10.46 -2.83 3.52
C GLY A 19 9.38 -3.53 2.72
N TRP A 20 9.18 -3.06 1.49
CA TRP A 20 8.38 -3.77 0.50
C TRP A 20 9.30 -4.27 -0.62
N GLN A 21 9.02 -5.48 -1.11
CA GLN A 21 9.69 -6.07 -2.27
C GLN A 21 8.65 -6.61 -3.25
N GLY A 22 8.85 -6.33 -4.54
CA GLY A 22 7.91 -6.75 -5.58
C GLY A 22 8.21 -6.16 -6.95
N PRO A 23 7.41 -6.54 -7.96
CA PRO A 23 7.63 -6.08 -9.32
C PRO A 23 7.34 -4.58 -9.46
N HIS A 24 8.33 -3.81 -9.92
CA HIS A 24 8.15 -2.37 -10.19
C HIS A 24 7.04 -2.07 -11.20
N SER A 25 6.75 -2.99 -12.12
CA SER A 25 5.66 -2.85 -13.09
C SER A 25 4.25 -2.88 -12.47
N ALA A 26 4.13 -3.30 -11.20
CA ALA A 26 2.86 -3.30 -10.47
C ALA A 26 2.63 -2.02 -9.64
N LEU A 27 3.60 -1.09 -9.63
CA LEU A 27 3.48 0.17 -8.92
C LEU A 27 2.60 1.14 -9.74
N ALA A 28 1.46 1.50 -9.16
CA ALA A 28 0.66 2.63 -9.61
C ALA A 28 1.27 3.93 -9.08
N PHE A 29 1.32 4.98 -9.90
CA PHE A 29 1.76 6.31 -9.49
C PHE A 29 0.74 7.41 -9.82
N GLU A 30 -0.25 7.10 -10.66
CA GLU A 30 -1.25 8.05 -11.16
C GLU A 30 -2.59 7.88 -10.43
N GLU A 31 -3.36 8.95 -10.35
CA GLU A 31 -4.63 8.97 -9.61
C GLU A 31 -5.64 7.94 -10.12
N SER A 32 -5.76 7.76 -11.44
CA SER A 32 -6.65 6.75 -12.03
C SER A 32 -6.29 5.34 -11.58
N ASP A 33 -4.99 5.06 -11.49
CA ASP A 33 -4.49 3.76 -11.07
C ASP A 33 -4.68 3.59 -9.56
N PHE A 34 -4.49 4.65 -8.77
CA PHE A 34 -4.77 4.64 -7.34
C PHE A 34 -6.22 4.26 -7.05
N VAL A 35 -7.17 4.85 -7.77
CA VAL A 35 -8.59 4.52 -7.61
C VAL A 35 -8.82 3.04 -7.90
N SER A 36 -8.25 2.51 -8.99
CA SER A 36 -8.41 1.08 -9.30
C SER A 36 -7.82 0.16 -8.22
N GLN A 37 -6.66 0.51 -7.65
CA GLN A 37 -6.02 -0.24 -6.57
C GLN A 37 -6.82 -0.17 -5.26
N LEU A 38 -7.33 1.02 -4.90
CA LEU A 38 -8.13 1.24 -3.69
C LEU A 38 -9.47 0.52 -3.75
N LEU A 39 -10.07 0.40 -4.94
CA LEU A 39 -11.34 -0.32 -5.13
C LEU A 39 -11.16 -1.84 -5.13
N ALA A 40 -9.94 -2.36 -5.26
CA ALA A 40 -9.64 -3.79 -5.21
C ALA A 40 -9.59 -4.34 -3.76
N VAL A 41 -10.61 -4.03 -2.95
CA VAL A 41 -10.67 -4.27 -1.49
C VAL A 41 -10.49 -5.71 -1.04
N ALA A 42 -10.72 -6.68 -1.94
CA ALA A 42 -10.50 -8.10 -1.67
C ALA A 42 -9.00 -8.48 -1.64
N ASN A 43 -8.10 -7.58 -2.03
CA ASN A 43 -6.67 -7.77 -2.03
C ASN A 43 -5.99 -6.86 -0.98
N PRO A 44 -4.86 -7.28 -0.39
CA PRO A 44 -4.06 -6.37 0.40
C PRO A 44 -3.50 -5.24 -0.49
N LEU A 45 -3.32 -4.07 0.11
CA LEU A 45 -2.78 -2.90 -0.56
C LEU A 45 -1.63 -2.32 0.26
N TRP A 46 -0.54 -1.97 -0.43
CA TRP A 46 0.60 -1.30 0.15
C TRP A 46 0.78 0.08 -0.47
N ALA A 47 1.05 1.07 0.39
CA ALA A 47 1.60 2.35 -0.03
C ALA A 47 3.10 2.33 0.23
N VAL A 48 3.89 2.63 -0.80
CA VAL A 48 5.35 2.55 -0.75
C VAL A 48 5.99 3.83 -1.29
N SER A 49 7.20 4.15 -0.81
CA SER A 49 8.03 5.22 -1.35
C SER A 49 9.15 4.64 -2.20
N VAL A 50 9.17 5.01 -3.48
CA VAL A 50 10.20 4.62 -4.45
C VAL A 50 10.81 5.90 -5.02
N ALA A 51 12.13 6.08 -4.83
CA ALA A 51 12.85 7.28 -5.25
C ALA A 51 12.17 8.60 -4.81
N GLY A 52 11.57 8.60 -3.61
CA GLY A 52 10.88 9.78 -3.07
C GLY A 52 9.47 10.02 -3.61
N ARG A 53 8.90 9.11 -4.40
CA ARG A 53 7.52 9.19 -4.87
C ARG A 53 6.68 8.10 -4.22
N THR A 54 5.45 8.47 -3.82
CA THR A 54 4.47 7.50 -3.31
C THR A 54 3.87 6.71 -4.47
N ALA A 55 3.80 5.40 -4.31
CA ALA A 55 3.10 4.47 -5.17
C ALA A 55 2.13 3.60 -4.37
N LEU A 56 1.10 3.11 -5.05
CA LEU A 56 0.21 2.07 -4.53
C LEU A 56 0.43 0.77 -5.28
N THR A 57 0.33 -0.35 -4.59
CA THR A 57 0.45 -1.69 -5.21
C THR A 57 -0.27 -2.73 -4.36
N GLY A 58 -1.04 -3.60 -5.03
CA GLY A 58 -1.58 -4.83 -4.43
C GLY A 58 -0.70 -6.07 -4.67
N ALA A 59 0.48 -5.91 -5.26
CA ALA A 59 1.44 -6.99 -5.53
C ALA A 59 2.72 -6.85 -4.69
N GLY A 60 3.45 -7.96 -4.53
CA GLY A 60 4.67 -8.01 -3.74
C GLY A 60 4.46 -8.56 -2.34
N SER A 61 5.41 -8.30 -1.45
CA SER A 61 5.39 -8.79 -0.07
C SER A 61 6.13 -7.85 0.87
N LEU A 62 5.71 -7.85 2.13
CA LEU A 62 6.43 -7.17 3.21
C LEU A 62 7.67 -7.97 3.60
N MET A 63 8.76 -7.26 3.86
CA MET A 63 9.99 -7.82 4.36
C MET A 63 10.40 -7.12 5.65
N THR A 64 11.04 -7.87 6.54
CA THR A 64 11.76 -7.29 7.67
C THR A 64 13.10 -6.75 7.19
N GLY A 65 13.41 -5.48 7.49
CA GLY A 65 14.61 -4.81 7.02
C GLY A 65 14.39 -4.00 5.74
N GLU A 66 15.46 -3.77 5.00
CA GLU A 66 15.39 -3.03 3.73
C GLU A 66 14.80 -3.89 2.61
N GLY A 67 13.92 -3.29 1.82
CA GLY A 67 13.38 -3.86 0.58
C GLY A 67 13.64 -2.93 -0.60
N ASP A 68 13.03 -3.23 -1.75
CA ASP A 68 13.14 -2.41 -2.95
C ASP A 68 12.50 -1.02 -2.76
N ALA A 69 11.54 -0.91 -1.84
CA ALA A 69 10.86 0.32 -1.48
C ALA A 69 10.63 0.45 0.03
N ALA A 70 10.55 1.69 0.52
CA ALA A 70 10.16 1.94 1.91
C ALA A 70 8.65 1.80 2.06
N LEU A 71 8.19 1.00 3.02
CA LEU A 71 6.76 0.85 3.31
C LEU A 71 6.25 2.10 4.02
N LEU A 72 5.20 2.73 3.51
CA LEU A 72 4.57 3.91 4.12
C LEU A 72 3.32 3.55 4.92
N ALA A 73 2.46 2.70 4.35
CA ALA A 73 1.23 2.23 4.96
C ALA A 73 0.80 0.89 4.34
N MET A 74 -0.13 0.20 5.00
CA MET A 74 -0.77 -1.00 4.46
C MET A 74 -2.25 -1.05 4.82
N ALA A 75 -3.04 -1.65 3.93
CA ALA A 75 -4.40 -2.09 4.20
C ALA A 75 -4.49 -3.60 3.96
N PRO A 76 -5.03 -4.40 4.91
CA PRO A 76 -5.28 -5.82 4.66
C PRO A 76 -6.41 -6.00 3.63
N ALA A 77 -6.53 -7.21 3.08
CA ALA A 77 -7.71 -7.59 2.33
C ALA A 77 -8.94 -7.56 3.25
N VAL A 78 -10.00 -6.86 2.82
CA VAL A 78 -11.29 -6.78 3.52
C VAL A 78 -12.38 -7.20 2.53
N PRO A 79 -12.52 -8.52 2.27
CA PRO A 79 -13.55 -9.01 1.37
C PRO A 79 -14.94 -8.79 1.97
N LEU A 80 -15.99 -8.75 1.14
CA LEU A 80 -17.36 -8.42 1.57
C LEU A 80 -17.84 -9.34 2.70
N GLU A 81 -17.46 -10.61 2.64
CA GLU A 81 -17.80 -11.66 3.60
C GLU A 81 -17.19 -11.42 4.99
N SER A 82 -16.21 -10.53 5.11
CA SER A 82 -15.64 -10.12 6.40
C SER A 82 -16.48 -9.07 7.14
N LEU A 83 -17.51 -8.52 6.50
CA LEU A 83 -18.38 -7.50 7.08
C LEU A 83 -19.62 -8.14 7.72
N GLY A 84 -19.94 -7.69 8.94
CA GLY A 84 -21.13 -8.13 9.66
C GLY A 84 -20.93 -9.42 10.46
N ASP A 85 -22.02 -10.14 10.69
CA ASP A 85 -22.02 -11.39 11.46
C ASP A 85 -22.18 -12.59 10.52
N PRO A 86 -21.16 -13.47 10.40
CA PRO A 86 -21.26 -14.68 9.60
C PRO A 86 -22.42 -15.60 10.00
N ALA A 87 -22.81 -15.61 11.29
CA ALA A 87 -23.92 -16.41 11.77
C ALA A 87 -25.27 -15.88 11.24
N PHE A 88 -25.39 -14.57 11.01
CA PHE A 88 -26.56 -13.99 10.36
C PHE A 88 -26.70 -14.54 8.93
N CYS A 89 -25.62 -14.48 8.14
CA CYS A 89 -25.62 -15.02 6.78
C CYS A 89 -25.93 -16.52 6.76
N ALA A 90 -25.35 -17.29 7.67
CA ALA A 90 -25.62 -18.72 7.80
C ALA A 90 -27.08 -19.03 8.19
N THR A 91 -27.66 -18.23 9.10
CA THR A 91 -29.03 -18.43 9.60
C THR A 91 -30.08 -18.09 8.54
N TYR A 92 -29.86 -17.02 7.77
CA TYR A 92 -30.84 -16.48 6.83
C TYR A 92 -30.53 -16.75 5.35
N GLY A 93 -29.42 -17.44 5.05
CA GLY A 93 -29.01 -17.76 3.68
C GLY A 93 -28.66 -16.53 2.84
N THR A 94 -28.25 -15.44 3.47
CA THR A 94 -27.84 -14.21 2.79
C THR A 94 -26.35 -14.25 2.41
N ARG A 95 -25.96 -13.35 1.50
CA ARG A 95 -24.56 -13.11 1.15
C ARG A 95 -24.09 -11.79 1.76
#